data_AF-A0A348VDM5-F1
#
_entry.id   AF-A0A348VDM5-F1
#
_cell.length_a   1.000
_cell.length_b   1.000
_cell.length_c   1.000
_cell.angle_alpha   90.00
_cell.angle_beta   90.00
_cell.angle_gamma   90.00
#
_symmetry.space_group_name_H-M   'P 1'
#
loop_
_entity.id
_entity.type
_entity.pdbx_description
1 polymer ?
#
loop_
_entity_poly.entity_id
_entity_poly.type
_entity_poly.pdbx_seq_one_letter_code
_entity_poly.pdbx_strand_id
1 'polypeptide(L)'
;MRTRFSRVVALLLMATMLVLPASAAVKVTDDVGKTLTFTSVPKRVISLAPNVTEILYAIGAQDSLIGRTPVDDYPPEVKNVPVMGDYTQPNIELLLTKKPDLIIGTISFRKETYDIMEKYWNVFIADPQSVSEVSSLIHRMGVIFQKEGQAKQLEEQIRLMPVALKSLDGPHPRVLLLLWHDPPMSVGKDTFINDVLNQVGLVSVTGSYTQPWPTLGEETLLKLNPDYILYPEKSMGGEAASFNGRPWTDLKAMQQGKLVSFNDDWVFRAGPRLTQGMAELYLKVVQQKPNAKVLFISNKAKIASLNGALVDYSKFSLKDGRFLVDPAYAKTLGITSYKGNLRSSSLQAQWVDAEKMGVFLLP
;
A
#
# COMPACT_ATOMS: atom_id res chain seq x y z
N MET A 1 -13.89 -28.63 76.66
CA MET A 1 -14.29 -29.13 75.33
C MET A 1 -15.18 -28.06 74.69
N ARG A 2 -14.76 -27.49 73.53
CA ARG A 2 -15.52 -26.60 72.59
C ARG A 2 -15.85 -25.15 73.08
N THR A 3 -15.16 -24.09 72.63
CA THR A 3 -15.27 -23.29 71.36
C THR A 3 -16.68 -22.66 71.19
N ARG A 4 -16.91 -21.38 70.83
CA ARG A 4 -16.29 -20.50 69.81
C ARG A 4 -16.58 -19.00 70.04
N PHE A 5 -15.59 -18.20 69.69
CA PHE A 5 -15.67 -16.81 69.21
C PHE A 5 -16.72 -16.62 68.11
N SER A 6 -17.44 -15.49 68.12
CA SER A 6 -17.80 -14.69 66.92
C SER A 6 -18.74 -13.56 67.27
N ARG A 7 -18.34 -12.31 66.97
CA ARG A 7 -19.14 -11.25 66.31
C ARG A 7 -18.44 -9.89 66.43
N VAL A 8 -17.39 -9.70 65.65
CA VAL A 8 -16.96 -8.37 65.20
C VAL A 8 -16.66 -8.50 63.71
N VAL A 9 -17.70 -8.33 62.89
CA VAL A 9 -17.55 -8.11 61.44
C VAL A 9 -18.56 -7.02 61.10
N ALA A 10 -18.11 -5.78 61.16
CA ALA A 10 -18.86 -4.62 60.67
C ALA A 10 -17.88 -3.65 59.99
N LEU A 11 -18.03 -3.54 58.67
CA LEU A 11 -17.69 -2.39 57.83
C LEU A 11 -16.20 -2.00 57.69
N LEU A 12 -15.50 -2.75 56.85
CA LEU A 12 -14.45 -2.20 55.99
C LEU A 12 -15.01 -2.08 54.57
N LEU A 13 -15.60 -0.93 54.27
CA LEU A 13 -15.91 -0.49 52.91
C LEU A 13 -14.58 -0.30 52.17
N MET A 14 -14.14 -1.36 51.50
CA MET A 14 -13.03 -1.30 50.54
C MET A 14 -13.50 -0.47 49.34
N ALA A 15 -13.21 0.82 49.37
CA ALA A 15 -13.25 1.66 48.18
C ALA A 15 -12.12 1.20 47.26
N THR A 16 -12.41 0.22 46.41
CA THR A 16 -11.57 -0.10 45.26
C THR A 16 -11.69 1.07 44.28
N MET A 17 -10.79 2.05 44.41
CA MET A 17 -10.52 3.01 43.35
C MET A 17 -10.17 2.20 42.10
N LEU A 18 -11.05 2.24 41.11
CA LEU A 18 -10.78 1.74 39.77
C LEU A 18 -9.72 2.68 39.18
N VAL A 19 -8.44 2.35 39.37
CA VAL A 19 -7.35 3.02 38.67
C VAL A 19 -7.46 2.58 37.22
N LEU A 20 -8.17 3.36 36.41
CA LEU A 20 -8.14 3.21 34.96
C LEU A 20 -6.67 3.41 34.54
N PRO A 21 -6.06 2.47 33.80
CA PRO A 21 -4.70 2.65 33.33
C PRO A 21 -4.67 3.92 32.47
N ALA A 22 -3.93 4.93 32.92
CA ALA A 22 -3.63 6.07 32.08
C ALA A 22 -2.94 5.53 30.83
N SER A 23 -3.56 5.72 29.66
CA SER A 23 -2.94 5.36 28.38
C SER A 23 -1.59 6.07 28.33
N ALA A 24 -0.51 5.29 28.30
CA ALA A 24 0.83 5.86 28.22
C ALA A 24 0.93 6.71 26.95
N ALA A 25 1.58 7.87 27.06
CA ALA A 25 1.82 8.72 25.91
C ALA A 25 2.68 7.95 24.88
N VAL A 26 2.24 7.94 23.64
CA VAL A 26 2.96 7.32 22.52
C VAL A 26 3.83 8.38 21.86
N LYS A 27 5.10 8.06 21.61
CA LYS A 27 5.99 8.88 20.78
C LYS A 27 6.16 8.22 19.42
N VAL A 28 5.99 9.01 18.36
CA VAL A 28 6.14 8.53 16.98
C VAL A 28 6.96 9.53 16.20
N THR A 29 7.95 9.05 15.44
CA THR A 29 8.80 9.84 14.57
C THR A 29 8.31 9.73 13.13
N ASP A 30 8.10 10.87 12.49
CA ASP A 30 7.66 10.96 11.09
C ASP A 30 8.83 10.79 10.10
N ASP A 31 8.57 10.89 8.79
CA ASP A 31 9.56 10.60 7.75
C ASP A 31 10.60 11.70 7.57
N VAL A 32 10.42 12.87 8.21
CA VAL A 32 11.42 13.95 8.26
C VAL A 32 12.16 14.02 9.59
N GLY A 33 11.96 13.01 10.46
CA GLY A 33 12.67 12.87 11.73
C GLY A 33 12.06 13.63 12.90
N LYS A 34 10.88 14.24 12.74
CA LYS A 34 10.19 14.95 13.81
C LYS A 34 9.45 13.95 14.71
N THR A 35 9.70 14.04 16.01
CA THR A 35 9.00 13.21 17.00
C THR A 35 7.79 13.93 17.57
N LEU A 36 6.60 13.35 17.35
CA LEU A 36 5.33 13.77 17.92
C LEU A 36 4.99 12.92 19.13
N THR A 37 4.31 13.51 20.12
CA THR A 37 3.83 12.80 21.31
C THR A 37 2.31 12.86 21.37
N PHE A 38 1.67 11.69 21.44
CA PHE A 38 0.24 11.53 21.49
C PHE A 38 -0.18 10.99 22.86
N THR A 39 -0.92 11.77 23.63
CA THR A 39 -1.51 11.35 24.92
C THR A 39 -2.88 10.71 24.77
N SER A 40 -3.48 10.82 23.58
CA SER A 40 -4.75 10.20 23.19
C SER A 40 -4.81 10.02 21.68
N VAL A 41 -5.73 9.17 21.20
CA VAL A 41 -5.96 8.96 19.76
C VAL A 41 -6.53 10.24 19.13
N PRO A 42 -5.90 10.81 18.08
CA PRO A 42 -6.44 11.96 17.35
C PRO A 42 -7.85 11.70 16.81
N LYS A 43 -8.75 12.67 16.97
CA LYS A 43 -10.17 12.57 16.57
C LYS A 43 -10.56 13.54 15.46
N ARG A 44 -9.69 14.50 15.13
CA ARG A 44 -9.94 15.57 14.16
C ARG A 44 -8.75 15.67 13.21
N VAL A 45 -8.60 14.64 12.40
CA VAL A 45 -7.49 14.48 11.47
C VAL A 45 -7.84 15.12 10.14
N ILE A 46 -6.92 15.92 9.60
CA ILE A 46 -6.95 16.35 8.21
C ILE A 46 -5.79 15.66 7.50
N SER A 47 -6.12 14.80 6.54
CA SER A 47 -5.13 14.11 5.72
C SER A 47 -4.96 14.87 4.41
N LEU A 48 -3.75 15.37 4.18
CA LEU A 48 -3.31 16.02 2.95
C LEU A 48 -2.33 15.11 2.19
N ALA A 49 -2.44 13.80 2.41
CA ALA A 49 -1.57 12.76 1.89
C ALA A 49 -2.43 11.57 1.45
N PRO A 50 -2.66 11.36 0.14
CA PRO A 50 -3.57 10.33 -0.34
C PRO A 50 -3.24 8.91 0.12
N ASN A 51 -1.95 8.57 0.18
CA ASN A 51 -1.51 7.30 0.73
C ASN A 51 -1.95 7.12 2.20
N VAL A 52 -1.85 8.14 3.04
CA VAL A 52 -2.25 8.04 4.45
C VAL A 52 -3.76 7.98 4.59
N THR A 53 -4.50 8.74 3.79
CA THR A 53 -5.97 8.64 3.76
C THR A 53 -6.40 7.19 3.54
N GLU A 54 -5.81 6.50 2.55
CA GLU A 54 -6.09 5.09 2.30
C GLU A 54 -5.69 4.19 3.47
N ILE A 55 -4.54 4.45 4.12
CA ILE A 55 -4.09 3.71 5.31
C ILE A 55 -5.13 3.85 6.43
N LEU A 56 -5.64 5.05 6.71
CA LEU A 56 -6.61 5.28 7.78
C LEU A 56 -7.90 4.47 7.56
N TYR A 57 -8.38 4.39 6.32
CA TYR A 57 -9.51 3.51 5.98
C TYR A 57 -9.14 2.03 6.14
N ALA A 58 -7.98 1.61 5.65
CA ALA A 58 -7.56 0.22 5.70
C ALA A 58 -7.40 -0.32 7.14
N ILE A 59 -6.97 0.53 8.08
CA ILE A 59 -6.81 0.15 9.50
C ILE A 59 -8.07 0.39 10.35
N GLY A 60 -9.14 0.93 9.77
CA GLY A 60 -10.39 1.21 10.49
C GLY A 60 -10.33 2.47 11.38
N ALA A 61 -9.55 3.47 11.00
CA ALA A 61 -9.37 4.77 11.66
C ALA A 61 -10.03 5.94 10.91
N GLN A 62 -10.83 5.66 9.87
CA GLN A 62 -11.47 6.68 9.03
C GLN A 62 -12.39 7.64 9.81
N ASP A 63 -12.96 7.22 10.94
CA ASP A 63 -13.88 8.06 11.73
C ASP A 63 -13.17 9.29 12.34
N SER A 64 -11.84 9.27 12.43
CA SER A 64 -11.05 10.44 12.85
C SER A 64 -10.85 11.45 11.72
N LEU A 65 -11.13 11.10 10.46
CA LEU A 65 -10.85 11.93 9.29
C LEU A 65 -11.96 12.97 9.07
N ILE A 66 -11.61 14.25 9.22
CA ILE A 66 -12.52 15.38 9.03
C ILE A 66 -12.18 16.24 7.81
N GLY A 67 -11.09 15.93 7.11
CA GLY A 67 -10.65 16.67 5.94
C GLY A 67 -9.71 15.88 5.05
N ARG A 68 -9.84 16.09 3.73
CA ARG A 68 -9.05 15.44 2.68
C ARG A 68 -8.57 16.44 1.61
N THR A 69 -7.77 16.00 0.67
CA THR A 69 -7.47 16.70 -0.59
C THR A 69 -8.51 16.39 -1.67
N PRO A 70 -8.53 17.12 -2.80
CA PRO A 70 -9.39 16.80 -3.94
C PRO A 70 -9.10 15.43 -4.57
N VAL A 71 -7.85 14.98 -4.54
CA VAL A 71 -7.37 13.75 -5.21
C VAL A 71 -7.49 12.50 -4.34
N ASP A 72 -7.88 12.66 -3.07
CA ASP A 72 -8.33 11.56 -2.21
C ASP A 72 -9.65 10.99 -2.74
N ASP A 73 -9.56 9.87 -3.43
CA ASP A 73 -10.65 9.25 -4.18
C ASP A 73 -10.90 7.78 -3.82
N TYR A 74 -10.10 7.21 -2.92
CA TYR A 74 -10.20 5.84 -2.44
C TYR A 74 -10.13 5.74 -0.91
N PRO A 75 -10.94 4.87 -0.27
CA PRO A 75 -12.05 4.13 -0.90
C PRO A 75 -13.19 5.11 -1.27
N PRO A 76 -14.18 4.72 -2.09
CA PRO A 76 -15.19 5.64 -2.61
C PRO A 76 -15.89 6.51 -1.54
N GLU A 77 -16.05 5.98 -0.33
CA GLU A 77 -16.66 6.63 0.81
C GLU A 77 -15.89 7.88 1.28
N VAL A 78 -14.58 7.98 0.98
CA VAL A 78 -13.78 9.15 1.34
C VAL A 78 -14.25 10.44 0.70
N LYS A 79 -14.97 10.33 -0.43
CA LYS A 79 -15.54 11.49 -1.11
C LYS A 79 -16.54 12.26 -0.26
N ASN A 80 -17.11 11.63 0.78
CA ASN A 80 -18.00 12.26 1.76
C ASN A 80 -17.25 13.16 2.76
N VAL A 81 -15.94 13.02 2.88
CA VAL A 81 -15.11 13.88 3.73
C VAL A 81 -14.88 15.23 3.02
N PRO A 82 -15.02 16.38 3.70
CA PRO A 82 -14.82 17.68 3.08
C PRO A 82 -13.38 17.91 2.60
N VAL A 83 -13.24 18.64 1.48
CA VAL A 83 -11.94 19.03 0.93
C VAL A 83 -11.35 20.21 1.71
N MET A 84 -10.06 20.14 2.07
CA MET A 84 -9.34 21.14 2.89
C MET A 84 -8.24 21.89 2.14
N GLY A 85 -8.23 21.80 0.81
CA GLY A 85 -7.18 22.36 -0.04
C GLY A 85 -6.30 21.26 -0.65
N ASP A 86 -5.31 21.69 -1.41
CA ASP A 86 -4.41 20.80 -2.14
C ASP A 86 -3.29 20.24 -1.23
N TYR A 87 -2.71 19.09 -1.59
CA TYR A 87 -1.59 18.51 -0.85
C TYR A 87 -0.30 19.34 -0.91
N THR A 88 -0.17 20.28 -1.86
CA THR A 88 0.97 21.22 -1.91
C THR A 88 0.67 22.56 -1.22
N GLN A 89 -0.60 22.98 -1.23
CA GLN A 89 -1.06 24.26 -0.70
C GLN A 89 -2.42 24.13 0.00
N PRO A 90 -2.43 23.72 1.28
CA PRO A 90 -3.64 23.63 2.06
C PRO A 90 -4.26 24.99 2.38
N ASN A 91 -5.58 25.00 2.58
CA ASN A 91 -6.32 26.22 2.93
C ASN A 91 -6.24 26.47 4.44
N ILE A 92 -5.27 27.28 4.87
CA ILE A 92 -4.99 27.57 6.29
C ILE A 92 -6.21 28.14 7.03
N GLU A 93 -6.97 29.04 6.40
CA GLU A 93 -8.17 29.62 7.02
C GLU A 93 -9.20 28.53 7.33
N LEU A 94 -9.41 27.62 6.38
CA LEU A 94 -10.30 26.48 6.59
C LEU A 94 -9.78 25.56 7.70
N LEU A 95 -8.47 25.29 7.77
CA LEU A 95 -7.86 24.50 8.86
C LEU A 95 -8.15 25.14 10.24
N LEU A 96 -8.02 26.48 10.36
CA LEU A 96 -8.35 27.21 11.59
C LEU A 96 -9.81 27.01 12.02
N THR A 97 -10.76 27.04 11.09
CA THR A 97 -12.18 26.80 11.41
C THR A 97 -12.45 25.37 11.87
N LYS A 98 -11.70 24.40 11.33
CA LYS A 98 -11.89 22.97 11.59
C LYS A 98 -11.20 22.51 12.86
N LYS A 99 -10.27 23.26 13.44
CA LYS A 99 -9.58 22.93 14.70
C LYS A 99 -9.11 21.46 14.72
N PRO A 100 -8.27 21.03 13.77
CA PRO A 100 -7.72 19.68 13.77
C PRO A 100 -6.81 19.47 14.99
N ASP A 101 -6.67 18.22 15.41
CA ASP A 101 -5.68 17.81 16.42
C ASP A 101 -4.44 17.12 15.80
N LEU A 102 -4.55 16.72 14.52
CA LEU A 102 -3.45 16.23 13.69
C LEU A 102 -3.68 16.63 12.23
N ILE A 103 -2.64 17.15 11.60
CA ILE A 103 -2.54 17.30 10.14
C ILE A 103 -1.50 16.31 9.65
N ILE A 104 -1.85 15.54 8.62
CA ILE A 104 -0.91 14.63 7.96
C ILE A 104 -0.65 15.15 6.57
N GLY A 105 0.61 15.21 6.15
CA GLY A 105 0.98 15.67 4.81
C GLY A 105 2.20 14.95 4.25
N THR A 106 2.74 15.47 3.16
CA THR A 106 3.94 14.94 2.50
C THR A 106 5.02 16.03 2.46
N ILE A 107 6.22 15.69 2.00
CA ILE A 107 7.29 16.68 1.76
C ILE A 107 6.93 17.72 0.69
N SER A 108 5.81 17.52 -0.04
CA SER A 108 5.36 18.43 -1.11
C SER A 108 4.77 19.74 -0.58
N PHE A 109 4.59 19.88 0.74
CA PHE A 109 4.21 21.17 1.31
C PHE A 109 5.27 22.22 1.01
N ARG A 110 4.78 23.42 0.64
CA ARG A 110 5.65 24.59 0.63
C ARG A 110 6.17 24.85 2.03
N LYS A 111 7.46 25.19 2.14
CA LYS A 111 8.13 25.40 3.43
C LYS A 111 7.38 26.43 4.28
N GLU A 112 6.95 27.54 3.69
CA GLU A 112 6.24 28.61 4.37
C GLU A 112 4.89 28.13 4.94
N THR A 113 4.20 27.27 4.18
CA THR A 113 2.94 26.66 4.62
C THR A 113 3.18 25.70 5.78
N TYR A 114 4.19 24.84 5.69
CA TYR A 114 4.59 23.94 6.76
C TYR A 114 4.95 24.70 8.05
N ASP A 115 5.83 25.70 7.95
CA ASP A 115 6.29 26.52 9.08
C ASP A 115 5.11 27.24 9.79
N ILE A 116 4.07 27.63 9.04
CA ILE A 116 2.86 28.22 9.62
C ILE A 116 2.04 27.15 10.35
N MET A 117 1.76 26.00 9.71
CA MET A 117 0.94 24.95 10.31
C MET A 117 1.53 24.40 11.61
N GLU A 118 2.86 24.24 11.67
CA GLU A 118 3.54 23.75 12.86
C GLU A 118 3.40 24.64 14.10
N LYS A 119 3.08 25.94 13.93
CA LYS A 119 2.84 26.85 15.06
C LYS A 119 1.52 26.58 15.77
N TYR A 120 0.58 25.94 15.09
CA TYR A 120 -0.80 25.77 15.56
C TYR A 120 -1.20 24.31 15.77
N TRP A 121 -0.56 23.37 15.07
CA TRP A 121 -0.98 21.97 15.06
C TRP A 121 0.18 20.98 15.11
N ASN A 122 -0.13 19.76 15.55
CA ASN A 122 0.72 18.62 15.24
C ASN A 122 0.64 18.34 13.74
N VAL A 123 1.78 18.45 13.06
CA VAL A 123 1.95 18.08 11.65
C VAL A 123 2.84 16.85 11.59
N PHE A 124 2.36 15.78 10.96
CA PHE A 124 3.09 14.55 10.67
C PHE A 124 3.39 14.48 9.16
N ILE A 125 4.65 14.31 8.78
CA ILE A 125 5.05 14.12 7.38
C ILE A 125 5.19 12.63 7.05
N ALA A 126 4.38 12.17 6.11
CA ALA A 126 4.39 10.83 5.55
C ALA A 126 4.95 10.86 4.13
N ASP A 127 6.14 10.33 3.94
CA ASP A 127 6.86 10.32 2.67
C ASP A 127 7.76 9.07 2.50
N PRO A 128 7.17 7.86 2.56
CA PRO A 128 7.93 6.62 2.48
C PRO A 128 8.59 6.44 1.11
N GLN A 129 9.89 6.15 1.10
CA GLN A 129 10.71 6.00 -0.11
C GLN A 129 10.95 4.54 -0.51
N SER A 130 10.36 3.58 0.20
CA SER A 130 10.49 2.14 -0.06
C SER A 130 9.26 1.37 0.42
N VAL A 131 9.08 0.15 -0.07
CA VAL A 131 8.04 -0.79 0.34
C VAL A 131 8.14 -1.10 1.84
N SER A 132 9.36 -1.20 2.38
CA SER A 132 9.56 -1.34 3.83
C SER A 132 9.13 -0.09 4.60
N GLU A 133 9.36 1.10 4.06
CA GLU A 133 8.93 2.35 4.70
C GLU A 133 7.41 2.52 4.64
N VAL A 134 6.74 2.01 3.59
CA VAL A 134 5.27 1.96 3.59
C VAL A 134 4.76 1.06 4.72
N SER A 135 5.36 -0.11 4.93
CA SER A 135 5.05 -0.96 6.08
C SER A 135 5.28 -0.23 7.41
N SER A 136 6.39 0.49 7.54
CA SER A 136 6.69 1.32 8.72
C SER A 136 5.67 2.44 8.93
N LEU A 137 5.24 3.11 7.86
CA LEU A 137 4.21 4.14 7.91
C LEU A 137 2.88 3.56 8.41
N ILE A 138 2.46 2.41 7.88
CA ILE A 138 1.25 1.70 8.34
C ILE A 138 1.36 1.33 9.82
N HIS A 139 2.52 0.82 10.25
CA HIS A 139 2.78 0.54 11.66
C HIS A 139 2.58 1.78 12.53
N ARG A 140 3.22 2.89 12.18
CA ARG A 140 3.11 4.16 12.91
C ARG A 140 1.68 4.67 12.96
N MET A 141 0.92 4.57 11.86
CA MET A 141 -0.50 4.91 11.86
C MET A 141 -1.30 3.96 12.77
N GLY A 142 -1.01 2.66 12.75
CA GLY A 142 -1.57 1.68 13.68
C GLY A 142 -1.37 2.08 15.14
N VAL A 143 -0.16 2.50 15.50
CA VAL A 143 0.16 2.94 16.86
C VAL A 143 -0.54 4.26 17.22
N ILE A 144 -0.54 5.27 16.35
CA ILE A 144 -1.20 6.58 16.60
C ILE A 144 -2.70 6.39 16.84
N PHE A 145 -3.34 5.50 16.08
CA PHE A 145 -4.79 5.30 16.10
C PHE A 145 -5.27 4.10 16.94
N GLN A 146 -4.36 3.41 17.62
CA GLN A 146 -4.66 2.18 18.39
C GLN A 146 -5.35 1.10 17.54
N LYS A 147 -4.79 0.86 16.35
CA LYS A 147 -5.22 -0.12 15.32
C LYS A 147 -4.09 -1.07 14.95
N GLU A 148 -3.22 -1.41 15.88
CA GLU A 148 -2.01 -2.21 15.66
C GLU A 148 -2.33 -3.60 15.11
N GLY A 149 -3.48 -4.18 15.47
CA GLY A 149 -3.93 -5.47 14.94
C GLY A 149 -4.18 -5.42 13.42
N GLN A 150 -4.95 -4.43 12.96
CA GLN A 150 -5.24 -4.21 11.55
C GLN A 150 -3.99 -3.77 10.78
N ALA A 151 -3.20 -2.86 11.36
CA ALA A 151 -1.93 -2.42 10.78
C ALA A 151 -0.99 -3.62 10.54
N LYS A 152 -0.81 -4.49 11.54
CA LYS A 152 0.03 -5.68 11.44
C LYS A 152 -0.40 -6.62 10.32
N GLN A 153 -1.70 -6.78 10.09
CA GLN A 153 -2.19 -7.62 8.99
C GLN A 153 -1.80 -7.04 7.63
N LEU A 154 -1.93 -5.73 7.45
CA LEU A 154 -1.56 -5.03 6.23
C LEU A 154 -0.03 -5.00 6.02
N GLU A 155 0.75 -4.79 7.09
CA GLU A 155 2.22 -4.88 7.08
C GLU A 155 2.69 -6.26 6.59
N GLU A 156 2.10 -7.34 7.15
CA GLU A 156 2.43 -8.70 6.75
C GLU A 156 2.07 -8.99 5.29
N GLN A 157 0.95 -8.46 4.79
CA GLN A 157 0.58 -8.59 3.38
C GLN A 157 1.61 -7.89 2.46
N ILE A 158 2.00 -6.66 2.79
CA ILE A 158 3.01 -5.89 2.03
C ILE A 158 4.35 -6.61 2.04
N ARG A 159 4.76 -7.13 3.20
CA ARG A 159 6.03 -7.84 3.37
C ARG A 159 6.06 -9.17 2.61
N LEU A 160 4.94 -9.90 2.59
CA LEU A 160 4.87 -11.25 2.00
C LEU A 160 4.62 -11.24 0.49
N MET A 161 4.00 -10.19 -0.07
CA MET A 161 3.67 -10.12 -1.49
C MET A 161 4.91 -10.23 -2.41
N PRO A 162 6.01 -9.46 -2.22
CA PRO A 162 7.22 -9.61 -3.04
C PRO A 162 7.82 -11.02 -2.99
N VAL A 163 7.82 -11.62 -1.79
CA VAL A 163 8.32 -12.99 -1.56
C VAL A 163 7.49 -14.01 -2.34
N ALA A 164 6.16 -13.86 -2.27
CA ALA A 164 5.20 -14.70 -2.98
C ALA A 164 5.28 -14.57 -4.51
N LEU A 165 5.51 -13.36 -5.03
CA LEU A 165 5.62 -13.15 -6.48
C LEU A 165 6.95 -13.68 -7.01
N LYS A 166 8.06 -13.44 -6.29
CA LYS A 166 9.39 -13.94 -6.70
C LYS A 166 9.50 -15.46 -6.67
N SER A 167 8.68 -16.13 -5.86
CA SER A 167 8.67 -17.58 -5.78
C SER A 167 7.88 -18.28 -6.89
N LEU A 168 7.19 -17.54 -7.75
CA LEU A 168 6.44 -18.09 -8.89
C LEU A 168 7.32 -18.32 -10.14
N ASP A 169 8.63 -18.08 -10.00
CA ASP A 169 9.69 -18.10 -11.02
C ASP A 169 9.36 -17.29 -12.29
N GLY A 170 10.36 -16.64 -12.86
CA GLY A 170 10.14 -15.84 -14.06
C GLY A 170 11.38 -15.10 -14.52
N PRO A 171 11.32 -14.50 -15.72
CA PRO A 171 12.39 -13.62 -16.18
C PRO A 171 12.50 -12.39 -15.27
N HIS A 172 13.60 -11.66 -15.43
CA HIS A 172 13.81 -10.33 -14.85
C HIS A 172 13.86 -9.27 -15.97
N PRO A 173 12.74 -8.91 -16.61
CA PRO A 173 12.75 -7.99 -17.75
C PRO A 173 13.31 -6.62 -17.39
N ARG A 174 14.03 -6.03 -18.35
CA ARG A 174 14.45 -4.63 -18.31
C ARG A 174 13.27 -3.75 -18.68
N VAL A 175 12.87 -2.85 -17.80
CA VAL A 175 11.71 -2.00 -18.01
C VAL A 175 12.09 -0.52 -18.01
N LEU A 176 11.45 0.25 -18.87
CA LEU A 176 11.40 1.70 -18.76
C LEU A 176 10.02 2.08 -18.22
N LEU A 177 9.95 2.49 -16.96
CA LEU A 177 8.72 3.02 -16.39
C LEU A 177 8.69 4.54 -16.57
N LEU A 178 7.63 5.03 -17.20
CA LEU A 178 7.44 6.45 -17.48
C LEU A 178 6.48 7.07 -16.49
N LEU A 179 6.84 8.26 -16.02
CA LEU A 179 5.96 9.18 -15.28
C LEU A 179 5.31 10.19 -16.22
N TRP A 180 5.99 10.53 -17.32
CA TRP A 180 5.52 11.43 -18.36
C TRP A 180 6.19 11.05 -19.69
N HIS A 181 5.51 11.26 -20.82
CA HIS A 181 5.99 10.80 -22.13
C HIS A 181 6.71 11.89 -22.94
N ASP A 182 6.44 13.20 -22.73
CA ASP A 182 7.01 14.28 -23.55
C ASP A 182 7.34 15.60 -22.80
N PRO A 183 8.58 15.82 -22.36
CA PRO A 183 9.74 14.97 -22.59
C PRO A 183 9.68 13.69 -21.72
N PRO A 184 10.20 12.54 -22.19
CA PRO A 184 10.17 11.29 -21.45
C PRO A 184 10.80 11.42 -20.07
N MET A 185 10.03 11.15 -19.01
CA MET A 185 10.50 11.21 -17.63
C MET A 185 10.35 9.84 -16.98
N SER A 186 11.42 9.34 -16.36
CA SER A 186 11.49 8.00 -15.75
C SER A 186 11.74 8.09 -14.23
N VAL A 187 12.06 6.96 -13.61
CA VAL A 187 12.36 6.82 -12.18
C VAL A 187 13.82 6.45 -11.93
N GLY A 188 14.44 7.14 -10.98
CA GLY A 188 15.84 6.97 -10.57
C GLY A 188 16.02 5.97 -9.44
N LYS A 189 17.28 5.83 -8.99
CA LYS A 189 17.74 4.83 -8.03
C LYS A 189 16.97 4.87 -6.71
N ASP A 190 16.95 6.04 -6.06
CA ASP A 190 16.46 6.22 -4.70
C ASP A 190 15.00 6.71 -4.71
N THR A 191 14.14 6.00 -5.45
CA THR A 191 12.71 6.30 -5.54
C THR A 191 11.87 5.10 -5.10
N PHE A 192 10.74 5.38 -4.45
CA PHE A 192 9.74 4.38 -4.08
C PHE A 192 9.34 3.49 -5.27
N ILE A 193 9.10 4.09 -6.44
CA ILE A 193 8.65 3.37 -7.63
C ILE A 193 9.74 2.40 -8.13
N ASN A 194 11.01 2.79 -8.09
CA ASN A 194 12.11 1.89 -8.43
C ASN A 194 12.23 0.72 -7.43
N ASP A 195 12.01 0.96 -6.13
CA ASP A 195 11.93 -0.12 -5.16
C ASP A 195 10.77 -1.09 -5.48
N VAL A 196 9.57 -0.59 -5.79
CA VAL A 196 8.43 -1.43 -6.21
C VAL A 196 8.79 -2.33 -7.39
N LEU A 197 9.44 -1.79 -8.44
CA LEU A 197 9.90 -2.58 -9.58
C LEU A 197 10.84 -3.71 -9.15
N ASN A 198 11.83 -3.41 -8.30
CA ASN A 198 12.78 -4.40 -7.78
C ASN A 198 12.09 -5.46 -6.90
N GLN A 199 11.05 -5.07 -6.15
CA GLN A 199 10.29 -6.00 -5.32
C GLN A 199 9.55 -7.06 -6.14
N VAL A 200 9.14 -6.76 -7.38
CA VAL A 200 8.49 -7.71 -8.29
C VAL A 200 9.43 -8.36 -9.30
N GLY A 201 10.74 -8.10 -9.19
CA GLY A 201 11.76 -8.70 -10.04
C GLY A 201 11.94 -8.02 -11.40
N LEU A 202 11.40 -6.81 -11.59
CA LEU A 202 11.64 -5.98 -12.76
C LEU A 202 12.91 -5.15 -12.59
N VAL A 203 13.65 -4.93 -13.67
CA VAL A 203 14.91 -4.17 -13.64
C VAL A 203 14.73 -2.84 -14.37
N SER A 204 14.67 -1.73 -13.63
CA SER A 204 14.58 -0.40 -14.25
C SER A 204 15.83 -0.07 -15.05
N VAL A 205 15.67 0.33 -16.32
CA VAL A 205 16.80 0.75 -17.17
C VAL A 205 17.42 2.08 -16.72
N THR A 206 16.69 2.86 -15.91
CA THR A 206 17.16 4.10 -15.27
C THR A 206 17.40 3.93 -13.76
N GLY A 207 17.26 2.72 -13.22
CA GLY A 207 17.35 2.44 -11.78
C GLY A 207 18.73 2.66 -11.14
N SER A 208 19.74 3.00 -11.93
CA SER A 208 21.07 3.41 -11.46
C SER A 208 21.28 4.93 -11.49
N TYR A 209 20.34 5.71 -12.04
CA TYR A 209 20.48 7.16 -12.18
C TYR A 209 20.29 7.82 -10.82
N THR A 210 21.14 8.79 -10.49
CA THR A 210 21.09 9.50 -9.21
C THR A 210 20.00 10.57 -9.16
N GLN A 211 19.58 11.10 -10.31
CA GLN A 211 18.40 11.96 -10.36
C GLN A 211 17.15 11.13 -10.04
N PRO A 212 16.26 11.55 -9.12
CA PRO A 212 15.03 10.81 -8.82
C PRO A 212 14.09 10.71 -10.03
N TRP A 213 13.98 11.77 -10.81
CA TRP A 213 13.04 11.88 -11.94
C TRP A 213 13.79 12.27 -13.22
N PRO A 214 14.63 11.39 -13.78
CA PRO A 214 15.45 11.73 -14.93
C PRO A 214 14.60 11.94 -16.19
N THR A 215 14.86 13.03 -16.90
CA THR A 215 14.36 13.27 -18.25
C THR A 215 15.30 12.62 -19.27
N LEU A 216 14.76 11.88 -20.24
CA LEU A 216 15.52 11.10 -21.20
C LEU A 216 15.43 11.70 -22.60
N GLY A 217 16.59 11.96 -23.22
CA GLY A 217 16.67 12.30 -24.64
C GLY A 217 16.56 11.07 -25.55
N GLU A 218 16.28 11.30 -26.84
CA GLU A 218 16.13 10.25 -27.85
C GLU A 218 17.34 9.29 -27.91
N GLU A 219 18.57 9.82 -27.97
CA GLU A 219 19.78 8.97 -28.02
C GLU A 219 19.87 8.04 -26.80
N THR A 220 19.50 8.56 -25.62
CA THR A 220 19.53 7.78 -24.38
C THR A 220 18.46 6.71 -24.41
N LEU A 221 17.24 7.01 -24.85
CA LEU A 221 16.16 6.02 -25.00
C LEU A 221 16.55 4.88 -25.94
N LEU A 222 17.07 5.22 -27.13
CA LEU A 222 17.52 4.25 -28.12
C LEU A 222 18.68 3.38 -27.60
N LYS A 223 19.58 3.95 -26.79
CA LYS A 223 20.68 3.22 -26.14
C LYS A 223 20.21 2.30 -25.01
N LEU A 224 19.26 2.75 -24.19
CA LEU A 224 18.72 1.96 -23.07
C LEU A 224 17.93 0.74 -23.55
N ASN A 225 17.19 0.90 -24.66
CA ASN A 225 16.44 -0.13 -25.40
C ASN A 225 15.80 -1.19 -24.48
N PRO A 226 14.77 -0.81 -23.69
CA PRO A 226 14.17 -1.68 -22.70
C PRO A 226 13.42 -2.87 -23.35
N ASP A 227 13.19 -3.93 -22.56
CA ASP A 227 12.33 -5.04 -22.98
C ASP A 227 10.84 -4.64 -22.97
N TYR A 228 10.45 -3.80 -22.00
CA TYR A 228 9.09 -3.27 -21.85
C TYR A 228 9.09 -1.77 -21.57
N ILE A 229 8.06 -1.08 -22.05
CA ILE A 229 7.76 0.31 -21.69
C ILE A 229 6.49 0.30 -20.86
N LEU A 230 6.57 0.80 -19.63
CA LEU A 230 5.45 0.88 -18.69
C LEU A 230 4.96 2.31 -18.63
N TYR A 231 3.64 2.51 -18.74
CA TYR A 231 3.04 3.85 -18.68
C TYR A 231 1.76 3.87 -17.82
N PRO A 232 1.48 4.98 -17.12
CA PRO A 232 0.30 5.11 -16.27
C PRO A 232 -1.00 5.16 -17.08
N GLU A 233 -2.07 4.54 -16.58
CA GLU A 233 -3.39 4.52 -17.24
C GLU A 233 -4.14 5.85 -17.13
N LYS A 234 -4.10 6.52 -15.97
CA LYS A 234 -4.91 7.72 -15.72
C LYS A 234 -4.08 9.00 -15.77
N SER A 235 -2.93 9.00 -15.11
CA SER A 235 -2.11 10.19 -15.03
C SER A 235 -1.29 10.42 -16.30
N MET A 236 -1.01 11.70 -16.57
CA MET A 236 0.26 12.10 -17.17
C MET A 236 0.63 11.49 -18.55
N GLY A 237 -0.33 11.43 -19.48
CA GLY A 237 -0.15 11.04 -20.89
C GLY A 237 -0.70 9.66 -21.28
N GLY A 238 -1.55 9.09 -20.41
CA GLY A 238 -2.09 7.73 -20.39
C GLY A 238 -2.91 7.24 -21.57
N GLU A 239 -2.36 7.33 -22.78
CA GLU A 239 -2.89 6.63 -23.93
C GLU A 239 -1.73 6.03 -24.73
N ALA A 240 -1.91 4.80 -25.23
CA ALA A 240 -0.93 4.16 -26.10
C ALA A 240 -0.60 5.02 -27.33
N ALA A 241 -1.54 5.86 -27.78
CA ALA A 241 -1.39 6.78 -28.90
C ALA A 241 -0.29 7.84 -28.67
N SER A 242 0.05 8.16 -27.42
CA SER A 242 1.12 9.10 -27.06
C SER A 242 2.52 8.60 -27.48
N PHE A 243 2.65 7.30 -27.71
CA PHE A 243 3.91 6.63 -28.09
C PHE A 243 4.01 6.44 -29.60
N ASN A 244 3.72 7.50 -30.37
CA ASN A 244 3.80 7.50 -31.82
C ASN A 244 5.10 8.17 -32.31
N GLY A 245 5.58 7.74 -33.49
CA GLY A 245 6.79 8.29 -34.09
C GLY A 245 8.09 7.98 -33.35
N ARG A 246 9.18 8.64 -33.78
CA ARG A 246 10.49 8.52 -33.13
C ARG A 246 10.53 9.30 -31.80
N PRO A 247 11.25 8.79 -30.79
CA PRO A 247 12.07 7.57 -30.82
C PRO A 247 11.30 6.27 -30.56
N TRP A 248 10.01 6.34 -30.21
CA TRP A 248 9.24 5.19 -29.75
C TRP A 248 9.17 4.05 -30.77
N THR A 249 8.85 4.34 -32.03
CA THR A 249 8.72 3.33 -33.11
C THR A 249 9.99 2.50 -33.35
N ASP A 250 11.13 2.99 -32.92
CA ASP A 250 12.45 2.39 -33.14
C ASP A 250 12.88 1.49 -31.97
N LEU A 251 12.17 1.55 -30.85
CA LEU A 251 12.43 0.69 -29.69
C LEU A 251 11.90 -0.72 -29.93
N LYS A 252 12.70 -1.72 -29.54
CA LYS A 252 12.32 -3.14 -29.68
C LYS A 252 11.03 -3.46 -28.92
N ALA A 253 10.83 -2.86 -27.74
CA ALA A 253 9.61 -3.03 -26.96
C ALA A 253 8.36 -2.62 -27.77
N MET A 254 8.41 -1.51 -28.50
CA MET A 254 7.28 -1.03 -29.31
C MET A 254 6.99 -1.96 -30.49
N GLN A 255 8.04 -2.40 -31.19
CA GLN A 255 7.92 -3.35 -32.30
C GLN A 255 7.37 -4.72 -31.88
N GLN A 256 7.58 -5.11 -30.62
CA GLN A 256 7.10 -6.36 -30.03
C GLN A 256 5.76 -6.24 -29.30
N GLY A 257 5.12 -5.07 -29.33
CA GLY A 257 3.85 -4.84 -28.62
C GLY A 257 3.99 -4.88 -27.09
N LYS A 258 5.17 -4.55 -26.55
CA LYS A 258 5.50 -4.56 -25.12
C LYS A 258 5.37 -3.17 -24.48
N LEU A 259 4.41 -2.39 -24.96
CA LEU A 259 3.93 -1.17 -24.32
C LEU A 259 2.79 -1.55 -23.37
N VAL A 260 3.03 -1.44 -22.06
CA VAL A 260 2.14 -1.98 -21.02
C VAL A 260 1.63 -0.85 -20.14
N SER A 261 0.31 -0.73 -20.06
CA SER A 261 -0.32 0.20 -19.13
C SER A 261 -0.37 -0.40 -17.72
N PHE A 262 -0.37 0.44 -16.68
CA PHE A 262 -0.61 0.02 -15.31
C PHE A 262 -1.45 1.03 -14.54
N ASN A 263 -2.10 0.56 -13.48
CA ASN A 263 -2.86 1.43 -12.60
C ASN A 263 -1.92 2.28 -11.73
N ASP A 264 -1.84 3.57 -12.06
CA ASP A 264 -0.92 4.49 -11.41
C ASP A 264 -1.28 4.80 -9.96
N ASP A 265 -2.56 4.73 -9.58
CA ASP A 265 -2.94 4.85 -8.17
C ASP A 265 -2.36 3.72 -7.31
N TRP A 266 -2.18 2.52 -7.88
CA TRP A 266 -1.62 1.38 -7.16
C TRP A 266 -0.10 1.39 -7.11
N VAL A 267 0.56 1.95 -8.12
CA VAL A 267 2.03 1.93 -8.25
C VAL A 267 2.68 3.20 -7.68
N PHE A 268 2.05 4.37 -7.84
CA PHE A 268 2.63 5.65 -7.43
C PHE A 268 2.28 6.04 -5.99
N ARG A 269 1.12 5.59 -5.48
CA ARG A 269 0.73 5.88 -4.09
C ARG A 269 1.37 4.86 -3.16
N ALA A 270 2.28 5.33 -2.32
CA ALA A 270 2.98 4.54 -1.32
C ALA A 270 2.07 4.19 -0.12
N GLY A 271 1.03 3.40 -0.37
CA GLY A 271 -0.06 3.07 0.55
C GLY A 271 -0.56 1.62 0.41
N PRO A 272 -1.72 1.26 1.00
CA PRO A 272 -2.16 -0.13 1.14
C PRO A 272 -2.34 -0.87 -0.19
N ARG A 273 -2.68 -0.12 -1.26
CA ARG A 273 -2.94 -0.69 -2.58
C ARG A 273 -1.69 -1.07 -3.37
N LEU A 274 -0.49 -0.83 -2.82
CA LEU A 274 0.77 -1.17 -3.49
C LEU A 274 0.85 -2.64 -3.88
N THR A 275 0.25 -3.54 -3.09
CA THR A 275 0.27 -4.98 -3.36
C THR A 275 -0.56 -5.34 -4.60
N GLN A 276 -1.61 -4.58 -4.92
CA GLN A 276 -2.31 -4.68 -6.19
C GLN A 276 -1.42 -4.25 -7.37
N GLY A 277 -0.70 -3.14 -7.22
CA GLY A 277 0.25 -2.67 -8.23
C GLY A 277 1.35 -3.68 -8.51
N MET A 278 1.91 -4.28 -7.44
CA MET A 278 2.89 -5.36 -7.56
C MET A 278 2.35 -6.58 -8.31
N ALA A 279 1.16 -7.05 -7.94
CA ALA A 279 0.53 -8.18 -8.60
C ALA A 279 0.22 -7.89 -10.08
N GLU A 280 -0.26 -6.69 -10.39
CA GLU A 280 -0.53 -6.24 -11.75
C GLU A 280 0.74 -6.24 -12.61
N LEU A 281 1.81 -5.57 -12.15
CA LEU A 281 3.08 -5.49 -12.86
C LEU A 281 3.67 -6.90 -13.08
N TYR A 282 3.62 -7.75 -12.06
CA TYR A 282 4.08 -9.12 -12.15
C TYR A 282 3.30 -9.93 -13.20
N LEU A 283 1.96 -9.87 -13.17
CA LEU A 283 1.10 -10.59 -14.11
C LEU A 283 1.27 -10.11 -15.55
N LYS A 284 1.31 -8.79 -15.77
CA LYS A 284 1.42 -8.19 -17.11
C LYS A 284 2.81 -8.36 -17.71
N VAL A 285 3.89 -8.27 -16.91
CA VAL A 285 5.26 -8.17 -17.42
C VAL A 285 6.08 -9.44 -17.20
N VAL A 286 6.07 -10.00 -15.98
CA VAL A 286 6.87 -11.19 -15.65
C VAL A 286 6.20 -12.45 -16.18
N GLN A 287 4.90 -12.63 -15.89
CA GLN A 287 4.14 -13.80 -16.31
C GLN A 287 3.55 -13.68 -17.72
N GLN A 288 3.43 -12.46 -18.26
CA GLN A 288 2.79 -12.18 -19.56
C GLN A 288 1.37 -12.77 -19.67
N LYS A 289 0.63 -12.76 -18.55
CA LYS A 289 -0.74 -13.26 -18.44
C LYS A 289 -1.62 -12.16 -17.82
N PRO A 290 -1.94 -11.09 -18.57
CA PRO A 290 -2.69 -9.95 -18.04
C PRO A 290 -4.10 -10.29 -17.53
N ASN A 291 -4.68 -11.39 -18.00
CA ASN A 291 -6.01 -11.86 -17.58
C ASN A 291 -5.98 -12.88 -16.43
N ALA A 292 -4.79 -13.41 -16.09
CA ALA A 292 -4.65 -14.33 -14.99
C ALA A 292 -4.83 -13.60 -13.65
N LYS A 293 -5.02 -14.38 -12.59
CA LYS A 293 -5.10 -13.87 -11.22
C LYS A 293 -4.02 -14.47 -10.35
N VAL A 294 -3.53 -13.72 -9.38
CA VAL A 294 -2.65 -14.24 -8.32
C VAL A 294 -3.45 -14.32 -7.03
N LEU A 295 -3.68 -15.54 -6.55
CA LEU A 295 -4.22 -15.79 -5.23
C LEU A 295 -3.08 -16.10 -4.26
N PHE A 296 -2.96 -15.32 -3.21
CA PHE A 296 -2.01 -15.53 -2.12
C PHE A 296 -2.77 -15.90 -0.85
N ILE A 297 -2.31 -16.94 -0.15
CA ILE A 297 -2.87 -17.37 1.14
C ILE A 297 -1.72 -17.67 2.11
N SER A 298 -1.80 -17.16 3.34
CA SER A 298 -0.86 -17.42 4.42
C SER A 298 -1.61 -17.84 5.68
N ASN A 299 -1.47 -19.11 6.07
CA ASN A 299 -2.07 -19.63 7.31
C ASN A 299 -1.42 -19.01 8.55
N LYS A 300 -0.10 -18.76 8.50
CA LYS A 300 0.66 -18.17 9.60
C LYS A 300 0.22 -16.73 9.87
N ALA A 301 0.06 -15.94 8.81
CA ALA A 301 -0.35 -14.55 8.92
C ALA A 301 -1.88 -14.39 8.99
N LYS A 302 -2.65 -15.45 8.69
CA LYS A 302 -4.11 -15.43 8.52
C LYS A 302 -4.55 -14.40 7.46
N ILE A 303 -3.85 -14.41 6.33
CA ILE A 303 -4.06 -13.46 5.22
C ILE A 303 -4.45 -14.25 3.97
N ALA A 304 -5.42 -13.74 3.23
CA ALA A 304 -5.67 -14.12 1.86
C ALA A 304 -5.79 -12.85 1.00
N SER A 305 -5.24 -12.86 -0.20
CA SER A 305 -5.39 -11.77 -1.16
C SER A 305 -5.54 -12.29 -2.59
N LEU A 306 -6.33 -11.59 -3.39
CA LEU A 306 -6.52 -11.87 -4.82
C LEU A 306 -6.10 -10.63 -5.61
N ASN A 307 -5.16 -10.81 -6.53
CA ASN A 307 -4.51 -9.71 -7.27
C ASN A 307 -4.00 -8.62 -6.32
N GLY A 308 -3.45 -9.04 -5.19
CA GLY A 308 -2.98 -8.14 -4.15
C GLY A 308 -4.06 -7.58 -3.22
N ALA A 309 -5.34 -7.54 -3.57
CA ALA A 309 -6.38 -7.03 -2.69
C ALA A 309 -6.74 -8.05 -1.59
N LEU A 310 -6.89 -7.62 -0.33
CA LEU A 310 -7.34 -8.49 0.76
C LEU A 310 -8.71 -9.11 0.47
N VAL A 311 -8.84 -10.39 0.80
CA VAL A 311 -10.09 -11.14 0.76
C VAL A 311 -10.29 -11.87 2.09
N ASP A 312 -11.52 -12.29 2.40
CA ASP A 312 -11.83 -13.02 3.63
C ASP A 312 -11.04 -14.33 3.72
N TYR A 313 -9.98 -14.32 4.53
CA TYR A 313 -9.13 -15.48 4.80
C TYR A 313 -9.92 -16.67 5.38
N SER A 314 -10.97 -16.42 6.18
CA SER A 314 -11.74 -17.49 6.82
C SER A 314 -12.48 -18.40 5.83
N LYS A 315 -12.64 -17.94 4.59
CA LYS A 315 -13.24 -18.70 3.49
C LYS A 315 -12.26 -19.63 2.80
N PHE A 316 -10.98 -19.58 3.15
CA PHE A 316 -9.93 -20.39 2.54
C PHE A 316 -9.34 -21.40 3.53
N SER A 317 -8.88 -22.53 3.00
CA SER A 317 -8.07 -23.49 3.73
C SER A 317 -6.95 -24.01 2.83
N LEU A 318 -5.71 -23.99 3.29
CA LEU A 318 -4.58 -24.60 2.59
C LEU A 318 -4.32 -26.02 3.10
N LYS A 319 -4.27 -26.99 2.19
CA LYS A 319 -3.92 -28.39 2.48
C LYS A 319 -3.20 -29.04 1.30
N ASP A 320 -2.03 -29.61 1.53
CA ASP A 320 -1.25 -30.38 0.55
C ASP A 320 -1.09 -29.67 -0.81
N GLY A 321 -0.77 -28.37 -0.80
CA GLY A 321 -0.47 -27.59 -2.01
C GLY A 321 -1.69 -27.19 -2.81
N ARG A 322 -2.85 -27.29 -2.15
CA ARG A 322 -4.16 -26.95 -2.70
C ARG A 322 -4.83 -26.00 -1.73
N PHE A 323 -5.66 -25.13 -2.26
CA PHE A 323 -6.60 -24.37 -1.45
C PHE A 323 -8.01 -24.93 -1.63
N LEU A 324 -8.78 -24.87 -0.56
CA LEU A 324 -10.22 -25.07 -0.55
C LEU A 324 -10.86 -23.71 -0.29
N VAL A 325 -11.96 -23.43 -1.00
CA VAL A 325 -12.74 -22.22 -0.84
C VAL A 325 -14.21 -22.55 -1.02
N ASP A 326 -15.07 -21.86 -0.28
CA ASP A 326 -16.52 -21.96 -0.49
C ASP A 326 -16.88 -21.59 -1.95
N PRO A 327 -17.65 -22.43 -2.68
CA PRO A 327 -17.97 -22.17 -4.08
C PRO A 327 -18.73 -20.87 -4.33
N ALA A 328 -19.64 -20.46 -3.43
CA ALA A 328 -20.37 -19.22 -3.59
C ALA A 328 -19.43 -18.01 -3.45
N TYR A 329 -18.52 -18.06 -2.49
CA TYR A 329 -17.48 -17.05 -2.31
C TYR A 329 -16.45 -17.04 -3.45
N ALA A 330 -16.02 -18.20 -3.94
CA ALA A 330 -15.15 -18.28 -5.11
C ALA A 330 -15.78 -17.59 -6.34
N LYS A 331 -17.09 -17.74 -6.52
CA LYS A 331 -17.84 -17.07 -7.58
C LYS A 331 -17.84 -15.55 -7.40
N THR A 332 -17.96 -15.02 -6.18
CA THR A 332 -17.86 -13.56 -5.94
C THR A 332 -16.47 -13.00 -6.27
N LEU A 333 -15.44 -13.85 -6.20
CA LEU A 333 -14.07 -13.52 -6.59
C LEU A 333 -13.79 -13.75 -8.09
N GLY A 334 -14.79 -14.20 -8.85
CA GLY A 334 -14.67 -14.54 -10.26
C GLY A 334 -13.71 -15.71 -10.51
N ILE A 335 -13.58 -16.64 -9.57
CA ILE A 335 -12.81 -17.88 -9.70
C ILE A 335 -13.79 -18.94 -10.25
N THR A 336 -13.78 -19.14 -11.57
CA THR A 336 -14.81 -19.90 -12.30
C THR A 336 -14.37 -21.29 -12.77
N SER A 337 -13.06 -21.57 -12.83
CA SER A 337 -12.50 -22.85 -13.32
C SER A 337 -12.45 -23.95 -12.25
N TYR A 338 -13.49 -24.08 -11.41
CA TYR A 338 -13.60 -25.10 -10.36
C TYR A 338 -14.43 -26.32 -10.81
N LYS A 339 -14.33 -26.73 -12.07
CA LYS A 339 -14.87 -28.04 -12.51
C LYS A 339 -13.79 -29.10 -12.40
N GLY A 340 -13.68 -29.72 -11.24
CA GLY A 340 -12.89 -30.94 -11.10
C GLY A 340 -12.66 -31.33 -9.65
N ASN A 341 -13.13 -32.52 -9.27
CA ASN A 341 -12.49 -33.28 -8.20
C ASN A 341 -10.98 -33.25 -8.43
N LEU A 342 -10.23 -32.93 -7.38
CA LEU A 342 -8.77 -32.87 -7.36
C LEU A 342 -8.14 -34.22 -7.76
N ARG A 343 -8.11 -34.52 -9.06
CA ARG A 343 -7.27 -35.52 -9.69
C ARG A 343 -6.71 -34.92 -10.98
N SER A 344 -5.48 -34.42 -10.85
CA SER A 344 -4.48 -34.21 -11.90
C SER A 344 -4.90 -33.48 -13.19
N SER A 345 -4.51 -32.21 -13.31
CA SER A 345 -3.61 -31.75 -14.39
C SER A 345 -3.25 -30.27 -14.20
N SER A 346 -2.08 -30.05 -13.60
CA SER A 346 -1.19 -28.87 -13.76
C SER A 346 -1.80 -27.45 -13.71
N LEU A 347 -2.16 -26.99 -12.52
CA LEU A 347 -1.77 -25.63 -12.10
C LEU A 347 -0.64 -25.84 -11.09
N GLN A 348 0.61 -25.63 -11.54
CA GLN A 348 1.77 -25.77 -10.67
C GLN A 348 1.70 -24.70 -9.57
N ALA A 349 1.30 -25.10 -8.37
CA ALA A 349 1.53 -24.29 -7.18
C ALA A 349 3.04 -24.30 -6.92
N GLN A 350 3.68 -23.13 -6.89
CA GLN A 350 5.06 -23.02 -6.43
C GLN A 350 5.03 -22.68 -4.94
N TRP A 351 5.57 -23.59 -4.14
CA TRP A 351 5.55 -23.48 -2.69
C TRP A 351 6.68 -22.59 -2.20
N VAL A 352 6.31 -21.64 -1.35
CA VAL A 352 7.25 -20.85 -0.57
C VAL A 352 7.23 -21.42 0.84
N ASP A 353 8.00 -22.50 1.02
CA ASP A 353 8.17 -23.22 2.30
C ASP A 353 6.91 -23.98 2.76
N ALA A 354 7.02 -25.31 2.79
CA ALA A 354 5.92 -26.28 2.64
C ALA A 354 4.88 -26.37 3.79
N GLU A 355 4.84 -25.44 4.74
CA GLU A 355 3.91 -25.51 5.87
C GLU A 355 2.97 -24.30 6.04
N LYS A 356 3.21 -23.13 5.40
CA LYS A 356 2.56 -21.88 5.88
C LYS A 356 2.00 -20.93 4.82
N MET A 357 2.45 -20.98 3.55
CA MET A 357 2.02 -20.03 2.51
C MET A 357 1.85 -20.71 1.14
N GLY A 358 0.87 -20.26 0.37
CA GLY A 358 0.61 -20.72 -0.99
C GLY A 358 0.32 -19.55 -1.93
N VAL A 359 0.89 -19.62 -3.14
CA VAL A 359 0.69 -18.65 -4.22
C VAL A 359 0.19 -19.41 -5.45
N PHE A 360 -0.93 -18.98 -6.00
CA PHE A 360 -1.61 -19.66 -7.09
C PHE A 360 -1.84 -18.70 -8.24
N LEU A 361 -1.28 -19.03 -9.39
CA LEU A 361 -1.60 -18.37 -10.65
C LEU A 361 -2.85 -19.02 -11.22
N LEU A 362 -3.98 -18.33 -11.15
CA LEU A 362 -5.28 -18.79 -11.62
C LEU A 362 -5.52 -18.29 -13.05
N PRO A 363 -6.21 -19.08 -13.89
CA PRO A 363 -6.54 -18.70 -15.26
C PRO A 363 -7.55 -17.54 -15.35
#